data_AF-A0A3M1IIZ8-F1
#
_entry.id   AF-A0A3M1IIZ8-F1
#
_cell.length_a   1.000
_cell.length_b   1.000
_cell.length_c   1.000
_cell.angle_alpha   90.00
_cell.angle_beta   90.00
_cell.angle_gamma   90.00
#
_symmetry.space_group_name_H-M   'P 1'
#
loop_
_entity.id
_entity.type
_entity.pdbx_description
1 polymer ?
#
loop_
_entity_poly.entity_id
_entity_poly.type
_entity_poly.pdbx_seq_one_letter_code
_entity_poly.pdbx_strand_id
1 'polypeptide(L)'
;ARGASVCPCHGSRFGLDGTRLSGPAPEGLATFPVSYDGVDGLCVELPEPALRFRVTVAPAEPAWGRGVLLEFPTVAGVRYEVRRQRRLEEPGEVVAFQLSPEGPTLGELEGDGGTARLYVAGEGLAVAFLSVAVKVQEG
;
A
#
# COMPACT_ATOMS: atom_id res chain seq x y z
N ALA A 1 -13.22 30.61 3.45
CA ALA A 1 -14.51 29.88 3.49
C ALA A 1 -14.28 28.59 4.26
N ARG A 2 -14.87 28.46 5.46
CA ARG A 2 -14.79 27.23 6.25
C ARG A 2 -15.76 26.19 5.66
N GLY A 3 -15.40 24.92 5.65
CA GLY A 3 -16.29 23.82 5.24
C GLY A 3 -16.24 23.42 3.76
N ALA A 4 -15.15 23.68 3.04
CA ALA A 4 -14.97 23.16 1.68
C ALA A 4 -13.50 22.84 1.38
N SER A 5 -13.28 21.72 0.69
CA SER A 5 -11.99 21.36 0.10
C SER A 5 -11.82 22.11 -1.22
N VAL A 6 -10.63 22.65 -1.47
CA VAL A 6 -10.33 23.45 -2.67
C VAL A 6 -9.16 22.84 -3.41
N CYS A 7 -9.35 22.49 -4.68
CA CYS A 7 -8.28 22.03 -5.56
C CYS A 7 -7.35 23.21 -5.87
N PRO A 8 -6.06 23.15 -5.50
CA PRO A 8 -5.15 24.28 -5.67
C PRO A 8 -4.78 24.55 -7.13
N CYS A 9 -4.92 23.57 -8.02
CA CYS A 9 -4.55 23.71 -9.43
C CYS A 9 -5.49 24.66 -10.20
N HIS A 10 -6.79 24.55 -9.97
CA HIS A 10 -7.80 25.25 -10.80
C HIS A 10 -8.97 25.83 -9.99
N GLY A 11 -8.92 25.74 -8.65
CA GLY A 11 -9.92 26.34 -7.77
C GLY A 11 -11.25 25.59 -7.68
N SER A 12 -11.36 24.34 -8.15
CA SER A 12 -12.57 23.52 -7.91
C SER A 12 -12.85 23.40 -6.42
N ARG A 13 -14.11 23.55 -6.02
CA ARG A 13 -14.55 23.55 -4.62
C ARG A 13 -15.49 22.39 -4.37
N PHE A 14 -15.30 21.70 -3.25
CA PHE A 14 -16.07 20.52 -2.85
C PHE A 14 -16.54 20.66 -1.40
N GLY A 15 -17.78 20.26 -1.13
CA GLY A 15 -18.30 20.12 0.22
C GLY A 15 -17.56 19.01 0.97
N LEU A 16 -17.69 18.98 2.30
CA LEU A 16 -17.14 17.91 3.14
C LEU A 16 -17.82 16.55 2.88
N ASP A 17 -19.01 16.57 2.27
CA ASP A 17 -19.77 15.43 1.79
C ASP A 17 -19.38 14.98 0.37
N GLY A 18 -18.32 15.57 -0.20
CA GLY A 18 -17.85 15.29 -1.56
C GLY A 18 -18.63 16.01 -2.66
N THR A 19 -19.71 16.72 -2.34
CA THR A 19 -20.53 17.43 -3.35
C THR A 19 -19.71 18.49 -4.07
N ARG A 20 -19.71 18.48 -5.41
CA ARG A 20 -19.08 19.55 -6.21
C ARG A 20 -19.87 20.85 -6.03
N LEU A 21 -19.21 21.87 -5.48
CA LEU A 21 -19.80 23.19 -5.27
C LEU A 21 -19.55 24.12 -6.46
N SER A 22 -18.33 24.11 -7.03
CA SER A 22 -17.97 24.96 -8.17
C SER A 22 -16.66 24.55 -8.85
N GLY A 23 -16.38 25.15 -10.01
CA GLY A 23 -15.09 25.05 -10.73
C GLY A 23 -15.07 24.01 -11.85
N PRO A 24 -13.92 23.82 -12.50
CA PRO A 24 -13.81 23.05 -13.74
C PRO A 24 -13.88 21.53 -13.56
N ALA A 25 -13.86 21.02 -12.33
CA ALA A 25 -14.06 19.58 -12.10
C ALA A 25 -15.42 19.16 -12.66
N PRO A 26 -15.52 18.05 -13.41
CA PRO A 26 -16.78 17.62 -14.01
C PRO A 26 -17.75 17.02 -13.00
N GLU A 27 -17.25 16.45 -11.90
CA GLU A 27 -18.02 15.67 -10.92
C GLU A 27 -17.62 15.99 -9.48
N GLY A 28 -18.38 15.46 -8.51
CA GLY A 28 -18.04 15.48 -7.09
C GLY A 28 -16.92 14.51 -6.72
N LEU A 29 -16.45 14.57 -5.47
CA LEU A 29 -15.49 13.63 -4.93
C LEU A 29 -16.19 12.32 -4.55
N ALA A 30 -15.49 11.20 -4.72
CA ALA A 30 -15.90 9.95 -4.11
C ALA A 30 -15.90 10.09 -2.57
N THR A 31 -16.91 9.51 -1.92
CA THR A 31 -17.01 9.47 -0.46
C THR A 31 -16.73 8.07 0.06
N PHE A 32 -16.16 8.01 1.26
CA PHE A 32 -15.90 6.78 1.99
C PHE A 32 -16.70 6.79 3.28
N PRO A 33 -17.37 5.69 3.67
CA PRO A 33 -17.98 5.61 5.00
C PRO A 33 -16.91 5.77 6.07
N VAL A 34 -17.23 6.54 7.10
CA VAL A 34 -16.34 6.77 8.23
C VAL A 34 -17.12 6.51 9.52
N SER A 35 -16.52 5.79 10.45
CA SER A 35 -17.00 5.64 11.81
C SER A 35 -15.96 6.15 12.81
N TYR A 36 -16.42 6.71 13.92
CA TYR A 36 -15.58 7.15 15.03
C TYR A 36 -15.99 6.36 16.26
N ASP A 37 -15.01 5.84 16.99
CA ASP A 37 -15.25 4.99 18.17
C ASP A 37 -15.67 5.77 19.43
N GLY A 38 -15.66 7.11 19.37
CA GLY A 38 -16.02 7.98 20.49
C GLY A 38 -14.86 8.32 21.43
N VAL A 39 -13.64 7.83 21.16
CA VAL A 39 -12.45 8.05 21.99
C VAL A 39 -11.35 8.70 21.15
N ASP A 40 -10.76 7.98 20.20
CA ASP A 40 -9.63 8.44 19.38
C ASP A 40 -9.46 7.67 18.06
N GLY A 41 -10.21 6.58 17.84
CA GLY A 41 -10.16 5.80 16.62
C GLY A 41 -11.13 6.29 15.54
N LEU A 42 -10.58 6.72 14.41
CA LEU A 42 -11.32 6.96 13.17
C LEU A 42 -11.13 5.77 12.22
N CYS A 43 -12.21 5.08 11.89
CA CYS A 43 -12.21 4.00 10.90
C CYS A 43 -12.80 4.51 9.58
N VAL A 44 -12.04 4.41 8.50
CA VAL A 44 -12.50 4.72 7.15
C VAL A 44 -12.70 3.41 6.40
N GLU A 45 -13.93 3.13 6.00
CA GLU A 45 -14.24 1.96 5.19
C GLU A 45 -13.88 2.26 3.72
N LEU A 46 -13.01 1.44 3.17
CA LEU A 46 -12.62 1.50 1.77
C LEU A 46 -13.39 0.41 1.03
N PRO A 47 -14.55 0.71 0.41
CA PRO A 47 -15.33 -0.30 -0.30
C PRO A 47 -14.50 -0.83 -1.47
N GLU A 48 -14.46 -2.13 -1.69
CA GLU A 48 -13.81 -2.68 -2.88
C GLU A 48 -14.37 -1.99 -4.14
N PRO A 49 -13.51 -1.52 -5.07
CA PRO A 49 -12.08 -1.81 -5.20
C PRO A 49 -11.15 -0.73 -4.63
N ALA A 50 -11.58 0.10 -3.65
CA ALA A 50 -10.79 1.23 -3.14
C ALA A 50 -9.39 0.81 -2.62
N LEU A 51 -9.27 -0.40 -2.11
CA LEU A 51 -7.99 -1.07 -1.86
C LEU A 51 -7.62 -1.93 -3.07
N ARG A 52 -7.01 -1.33 -4.11
CA ARG A 52 -6.44 -2.07 -5.24
C ARG A 52 -5.07 -2.67 -4.93
N PHE A 53 -4.85 -3.20 -3.73
CA PHE A 53 -3.62 -3.97 -3.50
C PHE A 53 -3.91 -5.44 -3.85
N ARG A 54 -3.27 -5.92 -4.91
CA ARG A 54 -3.14 -7.34 -5.20
C ARG A 54 -1.67 -7.68 -5.02
N VAL A 55 -1.39 -8.64 -4.15
CA VAL A 55 -0.07 -9.27 -4.08
C VAL A 55 -0.18 -10.57 -4.85
N THR A 56 0.49 -10.65 -5.99
CA THR A 56 0.65 -11.91 -6.72
C THR A 56 1.90 -12.61 -6.21
N VAL A 57 1.77 -13.90 -5.87
CA VAL A 57 2.89 -14.73 -5.43
C VAL A 57 3.15 -15.78 -6.49
N ALA A 58 4.38 -15.84 -7.01
CA ALA A 58 4.84 -16.87 -7.93
C ALA A 58 6.13 -17.52 -7.40
N PRO A 59 6.48 -18.75 -7.82
CA PRO A 59 7.80 -19.30 -7.57
C PRO A 59 8.87 -18.38 -8.14
N ALA A 60 9.91 -18.07 -7.37
CA ALA A 60 11.10 -17.41 -7.91
C ALA A 60 11.83 -18.36 -8.88
N GLU A 61 12.65 -17.79 -9.77
CA GLU A 61 13.42 -18.57 -10.75
C GLU A 61 14.25 -19.70 -10.10
N PRO A 62 14.60 -20.78 -10.82
CA PRO A 62 15.29 -21.94 -10.25
C PRO A 62 16.59 -21.62 -9.51
N ALA A 63 17.28 -20.54 -9.89
CA ALA A 63 18.49 -20.05 -9.24
C ALA A 63 18.28 -19.58 -7.78
N TRP A 64 17.03 -19.33 -7.38
CA TRP A 64 16.62 -18.86 -6.05
C TRP A 64 16.04 -19.96 -5.16
N GLY A 65 16.13 -21.22 -5.59
CA GLY A 65 15.61 -22.36 -4.84
C GLY A 65 14.09 -22.24 -4.59
N ARG A 66 13.68 -22.30 -3.32
CA ARG A 66 12.27 -22.19 -2.89
C ARG A 66 11.81 -20.75 -2.63
N GLY A 67 12.44 -19.77 -3.29
CA GLY A 67 12.06 -18.36 -3.18
C GLY A 67 10.69 -18.06 -3.80
N VAL A 68 10.19 -16.86 -3.52
CA VAL A 68 8.95 -16.34 -4.12
C VAL A 68 9.19 -14.98 -4.77
N LEU A 69 8.45 -14.71 -5.84
CA LEU A 69 8.29 -13.40 -6.43
C LEU A 69 6.99 -12.79 -5.90
N LEU A 70 7.08 -11.62 -5.27
CA LEU A 70 5.93 -10.81 -4.89
C LEU A 70 5.76 -9.68 -5.92
N GLU A 71 4.57 -9.57 -6.51
CA GLU A 71 4.22 -8.46 -7.40
C GLU A 71 3.04 -7.67 -6.87
N PHE A 72 3.19 -6.34 -6.75
CA PHE A 72 2.12 -5.44 -6.29
C PHE A 72 2.32 -4.00 -6.81
N PRO A 73 1.24 -3.23 -7.01
CA PRO A 73 1.35 -1.81 -7.38
C PRO A 73 1.88 -0.98 -6.21
N THR A 74 2.73 0.00 -6.52
CA THR A 74 3.28 0.95 -5.55
C THR A 74 2.67 2.33 -5.70
N VAL A 75 2.76 3.13 -4.64
CA VAL A 75 2.46 4.56 -4.65
C VAL A 75 3.78 5.32 -4.59
N ALA A 76 3.94 6.33 -5.43
CA ALA A 76 5.15 7.14 -5.48
C ALA A 76 5.45 7.80 -4.12
N GLY A 77 6.68 7.64 -3.63
CA GLY A 77 7.15 8.22 -2.36
C GLY A 77 6.71 7.48 -1.08
N VAL A 78 5.94 6.38 -1.22
CA VAL A 78 5.55 5.53 -0.09
C VAL A 78 6.59 4.43 0.12
N ARG A 79 6.92 4.12 1.38
CA ARG A 79 7.90 3.07 1.72
C ARG A 79 7.22 1.74 2.03
N TYR A 80 7.85 0.67 1.55
CA TYR A 80 7.38 -0.70 1.65
C TYR A 80 8.46 -1.59 2.24
N GLU A 81 8.06 -2.55 3.07
CA GLU A 81 8.93 -3.63 3.54
C GLU A 81 8.19 -4.96 3.48
N VAL A 82 8.93 -6.06 3.35
CA VAL A 82 8.36 -7.41 3.43
C VAL A 82 8.57 -7.92 4.85
N ARG A 83 7.52 -8.42 5.47
CA ARG A 83 7.59 -9.03 6.80
C ARG A 83 7.24 -10.51 6.74
N ARG A 84 7.92 -11.30 7.58
CA ARG A 84 7.65 -12.72 7.79
C ARG A 84 7.17 -12.95 9.21
N GLN A 85 6.11 -13.73 9.33
CA GLN A 85 5.46 -14.04 10.60
C GLN A 85 5.16 -15.54 10.67
N ARG A 86 5.30 -16.17 11.84
CA ARG A 86 4.87 -17.57 12.02
C ARG A 86 3.37 -17.67 12.24
N ARG A 87 2.77 -16.64 12.85
CA ARG A 87 1.34 -16.47 13.04
C ARG A 87 0.94 -15.04 12.72
N LEU A 88 -0.26 -14.84 12.21
CA LEU A 88 -0.71 -13.52 11.76
C LEU A 88 -0.76 -12.48 12.90
N GLU A 89 -0.92 -12.94 14.13
CA GLU A 89 -1.05 -12.10 15.33
C GLU A 89 0.32 -11.71 15.94
N GLU A 90 1.41 -12.34 15.50
CA GLU A 90 2.76 -12.08 16.01
C GLU A 90 3.42 -10.92 15.26
N PRO A 91 4.30 -10.12 15.89
CA PRO A 91 5.10 -9.13 15.18
C PRO A 91 5.92 -9.77 14.07
N GLY A 92 5.88 -9.18 12.87
CA GLY A 92 6.67 -9.66 11.74
C GLY A 92 8.12 -9.19 11.75
N GLU A 93 9.01 -10.08 11.35
CA GLU A 93 10.43 -9.78 11.10
C GLU A 93 10.59 -9.27 9.67
N VAL A 94 11.36 -8.19 9.49
CA VAL A 94 11.69 -7.68 8.15
C VAL A 94 12.53 -8.73 7.41
N VAL A 95 12.11 -9.04 6.19
CA VAL A 95 12.79 -9.97 5.29
C VAL A 95 13.44 -9.21 4.17
N ALA A 96 14.67 -9.60 3.86
CA ALA A 96 15.42 -9.03 2.78
C ALA A 96 14.94 -9.55 1.42
N PHE A 97 14.95 -8.69 0.41
CA PHE A 97 14.51 -9.00 -0.95
C PHE A 97 15.40 -8.33 -1.99
N GLN A 98 15.26 -8.70 -3.26
CA GLN A 98 15.94 -8.07 -4.39
C GLN A 98 14.92 -7.62 -5.43
N LEU A 99 15.26 -6.59 -6.23
CA LEU A 99 14.40 -6.08 -7.31
C LEU A 99 14.66 -6.76 -8.66
N SER A 100 15.78 -7.48 -8.76
CA SER A 100 16.17 -8.32 -9.89
C SER A 100 16.89 -9.56 -9.35
N PRO A 101 16.94 -10.68 -10.10
CA PRO A 101 17.56 -11.91 -9.64
C PRO A 101 19.04 -11.79 -9.25
N GLU A 102 19.77 -10.83 -9.80
CA GLU A 102 21.19 -10.54 -9.51
C GLU A 102 21.40 -9.19 -8.79
N GLY A 103 20.31 -8.59 -8.29
CA GLY A 103 20.33 -7.25 -7.72
C GLY A 103 20.93 -7.18 -6.30
N PRO A 104 21.10 -5.97 -5.75
CA PRO A 104 21.45 -5.82 -4.34
C PRO A 104 20.29 -6.25 -3.45
N THR A 105 20.63 -6.79 -2.28
CA THR A 105 19.66 -7.11 -1.23
C THR A 105 19.23 -5.84 -0.49
N LEU A 106 17.92 -5.65 -0.38
CA LEU A 106 17.25 -4.52 0.26
C LEU A 106 16.34 -5.00 1.39
N GLY A 107 16.07 -4.14 2.37
CA GLY A 107 15.05 -4.35 3.40
C GLY A 107 13.83 -3.43 3.25
N GLU A 108 13.95 -2.38 2.44
CA GLU A 108 12.90 -1.39 2.21
C GLU A 108 12.92 -0.98 0.73
N LEU A 109 11.74 -0.67 0.18
CA LEU A 109 11.54 -0.14 -1.16
C LEU A 109 10.74 1.16 -1.07
N GLU A 110 11.23 2.22 -1.70
CA GLU A 110 10.42 3.40 -1.97
C GLU A 110 9.68 3.20 -3.30
N GLY A 111 8.36 3.35 -3.27
CA GLY A 111 7.51 3.19 -4.45
C GLY A 111 7.71 4.32 -5.46
N ASP A 112 7.55 3.98 -6.73
CA ASP A 112 7.68 4.91 -7.87
C ASP A 112 6.33 5.13 -8.59
N GLY A 113 5.25 4.48 -8.14
CA GLY A 113 3.94 4.51 -8.79
C GLY A 113 3.72 3.37 -9.81
N GLY A 114 4.76 2.57 -10.07
CA GLY A 114 4.71 1.38 -10.91
C GLY A 114 4.46 0.09 -10.13
N THR A 115 4.69 -1.05 -10.77
CA THR A 115 4.57 -2.38 -10.15
C THR A 115 5.91 -2.82 -9.57
N ALA A 116 5.96 -3.04 -8.26
CA ALA A 116 7.11 -3.66 -7.62
C ALA A 116 7.18 -5.16 -7.91
N ARG A 117 8.41 -5.66 -8.06
CA ARG A 117 8.74 -7.07 -8.24
C ARG A 117 9.82 -7.45 -7.24
N LEU A 118 9.44 -8.14 -6.17
CA LEU A 118 10.35 -8.46 -5.08
C LEU A 118 10.67 -9.95 -5.07
N TYR A 119 11.94 -10.28 -5.27
CA TYR A 119 12.46 -11.64 -5.13
C TYR A 119 12.84 -11.87 -3.66
N VAL A 120 12.13 -12.78 -3.01
CA VAL A 120 12.33 -13.13 -1.60
C VAL A 120 12.90 -14.54 -1.52
N ALA A 121 14.05 -14.69 -0.87
CA ALA A 121 14.70 -15.98 -0.69
C ALA A 121 13.85 -16.95 0.15
N GLY A 122 13.90 -18.24 -0.18
CA GLY A 122 13.00 -19.27 0.37
C GLY A 122 13.25 -19.71 1.81
N GLU A 123 14.24 -19.15 2.51
CA GLU A 123 14.65 -19.63 3.83
C GLU A 123 13.55 -19.36 4.88
N GLY A 124 12.94 -20.43 5.37
CA GLY A 124 11.88 -20.37 6.38
C GLY A 124 10.49 -19.95 5.87
N LEU A 125 10.28 -19.84 4.55
CA LEU A 125 8.97 -19.46 3.98
C LEU A 125 7.91 -20.56 4.04
N ALA A 126 8.31 -21.83 4.12
CA ALA A 126 7.39 -22.98 4.04
C ALA A 126 6.38 -23.07 5.20
N VAL A 127 6.62 -22.34 6.31
CA VAL A 127 5.79 -22.37 7.52
C VAL A 127 5.51 -20.95 8.04
N ALA A 128 5.55 -19.96 7.14
CA ALA A 128 5.41 -18.56 7.51
C ALA A 128 4.41 -17.83 6.61
N PHE A 129 3.81 -16.79 7.16
CA PHE A 129 3.06 -15.77 6.45
C PHE A 129 4.03 -14.70 5.97
N LEU A 130 3.81 -14.21 4.75
CA LEU A 130 4.45 -13.01 4.23
C LEU A 130 3.42 -11.89 4.14
N SER A 131 3.80 -10.71 4.60
CA SER A 131 3.02 -9.49 4.44
C SER A 131 3.88 -8.41 3.81
N VAL A 132 3.24 -7.59 2.97
CA VAL A 132 3.84 -6.34 2.48
C VAL A 132 3.33 -5.23 3.40
N ALA A 133 4.22 -4.70 4.22
CA ALA A 133 3.92 -3.60 5.13
C ALA A 133 4.18 -2.27 4.42
N VAL A 134 3.28 -1.32 4.64
CA VAL A 134 3.36 0.04 4.11
C VAL A 134 3.68 0.98 5.26
N LYS A 135 4.79 1.69 5.16
CA LYS A 135 5.18 2.71 6.14
C LYS A 135 4.57 4.04 5.72
N VAL A 136 3.44 4.36 6.32
CA VAL A 136 2.83 5.69 6.21
C VAL A 136 3.62 6.63 7.10
N GLN A 137 4.28 7.63 6.51
CA GLN A 137 4.86 8.73 7.27
C GLN A 137 3.88 9.90 7.20
N GLU A 138 3.48 10.44 8.36
CA GLU A 138 2.80 11.73 8.39
C GLU A 138 3.77 12.80 7.86
N GLY A 139 3.31 13.57 6.87
CA GLY A 139 4.03 14.71 6.31
C GLY A 139 3.76 16.01 7.05
#